data_AF-A0A4Q2Y419-F1
#
_entry.id   AF-A0A4Q2Y419-F1
#
_cell.length_a   1.000
_cell.length_b   1.000
_cell.length_c   1.000
_cell.angle_alpha   90.00
_cell.angle_beta   90.00
_cell.angle_gamma   90.00
#
_symmetry.space_group_name_H-M   'P 1'
#
loop_
_entity.id
_entity.type
_entity.pdbx_description
1 polymer ?
#
loop_
_entity_poly.entity_id
_entity_poly.type
_entity_poly.pdbx_seq_one_letter_code
_entity_poly.pdbx_strand_id
1 'polypeptide(L)'
;MKISPPALFAVSLMLLTRAAADVPANLVVDGIPPIPEAVTADAGRYLEFRAAALQSWHPQRREMLITTRFAETPQLHLVRQPGGVRRQLTFSKEPVRGAAFRPGKGDSLIYSQDTGGEEFFQLYHYSTTDGRSTLLTDGKSRNTGAVWARDGSRLAWTSTKRNGKDNDIWIMDPDK
;
A
#
# COMPACT_ATOMS: atom_id res chain seq x y z
N MET A 1 -61.18 -26.15 50.10
CA MET A 1 -61.43 -25.71 48.72
C MET A 1 -60.75 -24.35 48.54
N LYS A 2 -59.55 -24.32 47.95
CA LYS A 2 -58.77 -23.10 47.63
C LYS A 2 -58.38 -23.20 46.16
N ILE A 3 -58.75 -22.20 45.38
CA ILE A 3 -58.64 -22.15 43.92
C ILE A 3 -57.30 -21.49 43.58
N SER A 4 -56.48 -22.16 42.77
CA SER A 4 -55.21 -21.62 42.24
C SER A 4 -55.48 -20.65 41.07
N PRO A 5 -54.69 -19.58 40.88
CA PRO A 5 -54.85 -18.67 39.74
C PRO A 5 -54.17 -19.23 38.48
N PRO A 6 -54.57 -18.81 37.26
CA PRO A 6 -53.99 -19.30 36.03
C PRO A 6 -52.63 -18.62 35.76
N ALA A 7 -51.65 -19.40 35.32
CA ALA A 7 -50.37 -18.89 34.84
C ALA A 7 -50.56 -18.22 33.47
N LEU A 8 -50.30 -16.92 33.38
CA LEU A 8 -50.18 -16.20 32.10
C LEU A 8 -48.85 -16.60 31.44
N PHE A 9 -48.94 -17.21 30.25
CA PHE A 9 -47.78 -17.39 29.38
C PHE A 9 -47.53 -16.08 28.63
N ALA A 10 -46.51 -15.32 29.04
CA ALA A 10 -46.04 -14.17 28.28
C ALA A 10 -45.17 -14.66 27.11
N VAL A 11 -45.69 -14.58 25.89
CA VAL A 11 -44.88 -14.77 24.68
C VAL A 11 -44.03 -13.52 24.49
N SER A 12 -42.75 -13.62 24.85
CA SER A 12 -41.78 -12.57 24.60
C SER A 12 -41.45 -12.54 23.11
N LEU A 13 -41.94 -11.54 22.39
CA LEU A 13 -41.60 -11.32 20.99
C LEU A 13 -40.14 -10.82 20.91
N MET A 14 -39.19 -11.72 20.63
CA MET A 14 -37.82 -11.34 20.31
C MET A 14 -37.82 -10.61 18.97
N LEU A 15 -37.65 -9.28 19.01
CA LEU A 15 -37.28 -8.50 17.84
C LEU A 15 -35.84 -8.84 17.48
N LEU A 16 -35.66 -9.66 16.44
CA LEU A 16 -34.38 -9.85 15.77
C LEU A 16 -34.00 -8.53 15.10
N THR A 17 -33.10 -7.77 15.73
CA THR A 17 -32.44 -6.64 15.07
C THR A 17 -31.53 -7.17 13.96
N ARG A 18 -32.00 -7.02 12.71
CA ARG A 18 -31.22 -7.29 11.51
C ARG A 18 -30.14 -6.22 11.38
N ALA A 19 -28.87 -6.60 11.57
CA ALA A 19 -27.75 -5.78 11.13
C ALA A 19 -27.71 -5.79 9.60
N ALA A 20 -28.43 -4.86 8.96
CA ALA A 20 -28.25 -4.57 7.55
C ALA A 20 -26.88 -3.92 7.36
N ALA A 21 -26.15 -4.30 6.31
CA ALA A 21 -25.00 -3.54 5.85
C ALA A 21 -25.46 -2.08 5.66
N ASP A 22 -24.68 -1.13 6.19
CA ASP A 22 -25.07 0.27 6.27
C ASP A 22 -25.32 0.81 4.85
N VAL A 23 -26.59 0.98 4.47
CA VAL A 23 -26.98 1.46 3.14
C VAL A 23 -26.75 2.97 3.13
N PRO A 24 -25.89 3.49 2.23
CA PRO A 24 -25.69 4.93 2.12
C PRO A 24 -27.03 5.66 1.94
N ALA A 25 -27.20 6.81 2.60
CA ALA A 25 -28.47 7.53 2.62
C ALA A 25 -28.98 7.97 1.21
N ASN A 26 -28.11 7.94 0.20
CA ASN A 26 -28.43 8.22 -1.20
C ASN A 26 -28.88 6.97 -2.00
N LEU A 27 -29.09 5.82 -1.35
CA LEU A 27 -29.54 4.57 -1.99
C LEU A 27 -30.88 4.14 -1.38
N VAL A 28 -31.88 3.92 -2.24
CA VAL A 28 -33.13 3.24 -1.88
C VAL A 28 -32.97 1.78 -2.23
N VAL A 29 -33.02 0.92 -1.22
CA VAL A 29 -32.88 -0.53 -1.38
C VAL A 29 -34.21 -1.17 -1.04
N ASP A 30 -34.85 -1.79 -2.04
CA ASP A 30 -36.11 -2.52 -1.88
C ASP A 30 -35.90 -4.00 -2.20
N GLY A 31 -36.48 -4.88 -1.39
CA GLY A 31 -36.43 -6.33 -1.58
C GLY A 31 -35.07 -7.02 -1.41
N ILE A 32 -33.99 -6.31 -1.05
CA ILE A 32 -32.67 -6.93 -0.85
C ILE A 32 -32.58 -7.52 0.57
N PRO A 33 -32.38 -8.85 0.71
CA PRO A 33 -32.18 -9.47 2.02
C PRO A 33 -30.82 -9.04 2.61
N PRO A 34 -30.67 -9.03 3.96
CA PRO A 34 -29.38 -8.74 4.57
C PRO A 34 -28.34 -9.77 4.14
N ILE A 35 -27.09 -9.31 4.03
CA ILE A 35 -25.95 -10.18 3.74
C ILE A 35 -25.78 -11.15 4.93
N PRO A 36 -25.85 -12.48 4.72
CA PRO A 36 -25.64 -13.43 5.79
C PRO A 36 -24.23 -13.33 6.38
N GLU A 37 -24.09 -13.39 7.70
CA GLU A 37 -22.80 -13.32 8.39
C GLU A 37 -21.82 -14.40 7.90
N ALA A 38 -22.33 -15.59 7.59
CA ALA A 38 -21.54 -16.68 7.01
C ALA A 38 -20.88 -16.31 5.68
N VAL A 39 -21.55 -15.52 4.83
CA VAL A 39 -21.00 -15.05 3.55
C VAL A 39 -19.90 -14.02 3.81
N THR A 40 -20.11 -13.09 4.75
CA THR A 40 -19.09 -12.11 5.15
C THR A 40 -17.84 -12.80 5.72
N ALA A 41 -18.02 -13.78 6.60
CA ALA A 41 -16.94 -14.55 7.20
C ALA A 41 -16.17 -15.37 6.16
N ASP A 42 -16.87 -15.97 5.20
CA ASP A 42 -16.23 -16.76 4.13
C ASP A 42 -15.49 -15.88 3.13
N ALA A 43 -16.08 -14.74 2.75
CA ALA A 43 -15.50 -13.79 1.82
C ALA A 43 -14.20 -13.16 2.34
N GLY A 44 -14.06 -12.98 3.65
CA GLY A 44 -12.84 -12.41 4.25
C GLY A 44 -11.55 -13.11 3.82
N ARG A 45 -11.58 -14.44 3.61
CA ARG A 45 -10.39 -15.20 3.17
C ARG A 45 -9.94 -14.85 1.75
N TYR A 46 -10.85 -14.35 0.92
CA TYR A 46 -10.58 -13.98 -0.48
C TYR A 46 -10.36 -12.48 -0.65
N LEU A 47 -10.97 -11.67 0.22
CA LEU A 47 -10.81 -10.22 0.24
C LEU A 47 -9.47 -9.80 0.85
N GLU A 48 -8.94 -10.57 1.80
CA GLU A 48 -7.65 -10.32 2.46
C GLU A 48 -6.45 -10.93 1.71
N PHE A 49 -6.42 -10.84 0.38
CA PHE A 49 -5.27 -11.33 -0.38
C PHE A 49 -4.09 -10.37 -0.24
N ARG A 50 -2.96 -10.91 0.23
CA ARG A 50 -1.71 -10.16 0.31
C ARG A 50 -0.87 -10.43 -0.92
N ALA A 51 -0.81 -9.43 -1.80
CA ALA A 51 0.08 -9.48 -2.96
C ALA A 51 1.48 -8.96 -2.63
N ALA A 52 2.46 -9.43 -3.40
CA ALA A 52 3.78 -8.84 -3.49
C ALA A 52 4.10 -8.56 -4.96
N ALA A 53 4.67 -7.40 -5.25
CA ALA A 53 5.12 -7.03 -6.58
C ALA A 53 6.65 -6.96 -6.59
N LEU A 54 7.27 -7.66 -7.54
CA LEU A 54 8.71 -7.53 -7.80
C LEU A 54 9.02 -6.10 -8.26
N GLN A 55 10.07 -5.51 -7.70
CA GLN A 55 10.54 -4.18 -8.06
C GLN A 55 11.89 -4.24 -8.77
N SER A 56 12.87 -4.93 -8.19
CA SER A 56 14.24 -4.92 -8.72
C SER A 56 15.07 -6.09 -8.18
N TRP A 57 16.05 -6.54 -8.96
CA TRP A 57 17.10 -7.44 -8.49
C TRP A 57 18.32 -6.65 -8.04
N HIS A 58 18.98 -7.08 -6.98
CA HIS A 58 20.29 -6.56 -6.64
C HIS A 58 21.29 -6.90 -7.77
N PRO A 59 22.12 -5.96 -8.24
CA PRO A 59 22.96 -6.17 -9.43
C PRO A 59 24.03 -7.26 -9.28
N GLN A 60 24.47 -7.53 -8.05
CA GLN A 60 25.56 -8.48 -7.77
C GLN A 60 25.17 -9.67 -6.87
N ARG A 61 23.99 -9.62 -6.25
CA ARG A 61 23.60 -10.55 -5.17
C ARG A 61 22.25 -11.13 -5.54
N ARG A 62 21.97 -12.37 -5.13
CA ARG A 62 20.66 -13.01 -5.36
C ARG A 62 19.60 -12.51 -4.37
N GLU A 63 19.44 -11.20 -4.32
CA GLU A 63 18.48 -10.50 -3.46
C GLU A 63 17.52 -9.70 -4.34
N MET A 64 16.26 -9.56 -3.93
CA MET A 64 15.25 -8.79 -4.66
C MET A 64 14.51 -7.81 -3.77
N LEU A 65 14.15 -6.68 -4.35
CA LEU A 65 13.19 -5.74 -3.80
C LEU A 65 11.78 -6.17 -4.19
N ILE A 66 10.89 -6.16 -3.21
CA ILE A 66 9.46 -6.31 -3.43
C ILE A 66 8.71 -5.17 -2.73
N THR A 67 7.57 -4.79 -3.27
CA THR A 67 6.54 -4.06 -2.51
C THR A 67 5.48 -5.02 -2.07
N THR A 68 5.08 -4.93 -0.80
CA THR A 68 3.97 -5.73 -0.26
C THR A 68 3.31 -4.99 0.89
N ARG A 69 1.99 -5.21 1.05
CA ARG A 69 1.20 -4.66 2.14
C ARG A 69 1.26 -5.62 3.32
N PHE A 70 1.89 -5.18 4.40
CA PHE A 70 1.85 -5.91 5.69
C PHE A 70 1.03 -5.17 6.77
N ALA A 71 0.78 -3.88 6.55
CA ALA A 71 -0.08 -3.02 7.37
C ALA A 71 -1.04 -2.25 6.46
N GLU A 72 -1.10 -0.91 6.57
CA GLU A 72 -2.03 -0.08 5.81
C GLU A 72 -1.67 0.06 4.33
N THR A 73 -0.39 0.26 4.00
CA THR A 73 0.06 0.56 2.64
C THR A 73 1.19 -0.35 2.17
N PRO A 74 1.34 -0.56 0.85
CA PRO A 74 2.51 -1.23 0.31
C PRO A 74 3.81 -0.50 0.69
N GLN A 75 4.73 -1.24 1.32
CA GLN A 75 6.05 -0.74 1.69
C GLN A 75 7.15 -1.57 1.01
N LEU A 76 8.35 -1.01 0.90
CA LEU A 76 9.49 -1.66 0.29
C LEU A 76 10.11 -2.70 1.24
N HIS A 77 10.40 -3.88 0.72
CA HIS A 77 11.04 -4.97 1.46
C HIS A 77 12.15 -5.61 0.63
N LEU A 78 13.15 -6.16 1.33
CA LEU A 78 14.24 -6.95 0.79
C LEU A 78 14.01 -8.44 1.05
N VAL A 79 14.13 -9.27 0.02
CA VAL A 79 14.17 -10.73 0.12
C VAL A 79 15.55 -11.20 -0.29
N ARG A 80 16.28 -11.88 0.61
CA ARG A 80 17.68 -12.26 0.38
C ARG A 80 17.88 -13.66 -0.18
N GLN A 81 16.88 -14.52 -0.03
CA GLN A 81 16.92 -15.91 -0.50
C GLN A 81 15.51 -16.47 -0.66
N PRO A 82 15.31 -17.46 -1.55
CA PRO A 82 14.04 -18.17 -1.66
C PRO A 82 13.58 -18.75 -0.32
N GLY A 83 12.30 -18.62 0.01
CA GLY A 83 11.72 -19.11 1.27
C GLY A 83 12.19 -18.38 2.53
N GLY A 84 13.09 -17.40 2.41
CA GLY A 84 13.62 -16.64 3.54
C GLY A 84 12.66 -15.56 4.05
N VAL A 85 12.93 -15.08 5.27
CA VAL A 85 12.22 -13.91 5.82
C VAL A 85 12.58 -12.66 5.03
N ARG A 86 11.56 -11.84 4.74
CA ARG A 86 11.75 -10.51 4.15
C ARG A 86 12.09 -9.49 5.24
N ARG A 87 12.88 -8.47 4.89
CA ARG A 87 13.18 -7.33 5.75
C ARG A 87 12.54 -6.07 5.20
N GLN A 88 11.68 -5.42 5.98
CA GLN A 88 11.08 -4.14 5.59
C GLN A 88 12.13 -3.03 5.60
N LEU A 89 12.14 -2.21 4.55
CA LEU A 89 13.10 -1.11 4.36
C LEU A 89 12.46 0.26 4.63
N THR A 90 11.16 0.42 4.33
CA THR A 90 10.43 1.69 4.49
C THR A 90 9.26 1.53 5.48
N PHE A 91 8.99 2.57 6.27
CA PHE A 91 8.01 2.55 7.37
C PHE A 91 7.05 3.74 7.32
N SER A 92 6.75 4.24 6.13
CA SER A 92 5.88 5.42 5.98
C SER A 92 4.40 5.04 6.02
N LYS A 93 3.55 6.04 6.25
CA LYS A 93 2.10 5.91 6.09
C LYS A 93 1.69 5.84 4.62
N GLU A 94 2.46 6.50 3.75
CA GLU A 94 2.17 6.59 2.31
C GLU A 94 2.70 5.39 1.52
N PRO A 95 1.99 4.94 0.47
CA PRO A 95 2.37 3.78 -0.32
C PRO A 95 3.64 4.03 -1.16
N VAL A 96 4.50 3.01 -1.24
CA VAL A 96 5.62 2.94 -2.18
C VAL A 96 5.14 2.28 -3.49
N ARG A 97 5.37 2.93 -4.63
CA ARG A 97 4.85 2.48 -5.94
C ARG A 97 5.91 2.03 -6.95
N GLY A 98 7.20 2.23 -6.64
CA GLY A 98 8.30 1.81 -7.51
C GLY A 98 9.61 1.81 -6.73
N ALA A 99 10.53 0.88 -7.04
CA ALA A 99 11.89 0.91 -6.50
C ALA A 99 12.91 0.24 -7.41
N ALA A 100 14.14 0.73 -7.40
CA ALA A 100 15.23 0.15 -8.19
C ALA A 100 16.58 0.29 -7.48
N PHE A 101 17.32 -0.81 -7.37
CA PHE A 101 18.72 -0.76 -6.96
C PHE A 101 19.54 0.08 -7.95
N ARG A 102 20.54 0.78 -7.43
CA ARG A 102 21.57 1.42 -8.25
C ARG A 102 22.32 0.36 -9.07
N PRO A 103 22.39 0.48 -10.40
CA PRO A 103 23.17 -0.42 -11.24
C PRO A 103 24.65 -0.49 -10.83
N GLY A 104 25.31 -1.59 -11.17
CA GLY A 104 26.71 -1.81 -10.80
C GLY A 104 26.85 -2.16 -9.32
N LYS A 105 26.92 -1.16 -8.44
CA LYS A 105 27.27 -1.35 -7.02
C LYS A 105 26.15 -1.94 -6.17
N GLY A 106 24.90 -1.52 -6.36
CA GLY A 106 23.78 -1.91 -5.51
C GLY A 106 23.92 -1.49 -4.03
N ASP A 107 24.73 -0.46 -3.77
CA ASP A 107 24.96 0.14 -2.45
C ASP A 107 23.84 1.12 -2.04
N SER A 108 23.05 1.58 -3.00
CA SER A 108 21.83 2.36 -2.78
C SER A 108 20.70 1.88 -3.69
N LEU A 109 19.51 2.42 -3.45
CA LEU A 109 18.34 2.27 -4.30
C LEU A 109 17.57 3.58 -4.36
N ILE A 110 16.70 3.72 -5.37
CA ILE A 110 15.66 4.75 -5.38
C ILE A 110 14.31 4.10 -5.14
N TYR A 111 13.38 4.87 -4.60
CA TYR A 111 11.97 4.49 -4.60
C TYR A 111 11.06 5.71 -4.79
N SER A 112 9.87 5.47 -5.33
CA SER A 112 8.80 6.46 -5.43
C SER A 112 7.75 6.22 -4.35
N GLN A 113 7.35 7.29 -3.69
CA GLN A 113 6.34 7.26 -2.64
C GLN A 113 5.31 8.34 -2.88
N ASP A 114 4.05 8.00 -2.69
CA ASP A 114 2.93 8.94 -2.80
C ASP A 114 2.98 10.00 -1.70
N THR A 115 2.25 11.09 -1.89
CA THR A 115 2.07 12.16 -0.91
C THR A 115 0.58 12.51 -0.84
N GLY A 116 -0.08 12.18 0.26
CA GLY A 116 -1.47 12.56 0.49
C GLY A 116 -2.50 11.87 -0.42
N GLY A 117 -2.10 10.81 -1.14
CA GLY A 117 -3.00 10.05 -2.02
C GLY A 117 -3.38 10.75 -3.33
N GLU A 118 -2.72 11.86 -3.68
CA GLU A 118 -3.00 12.63 -4.91
C GLU A 118 -2.17 12.15 -6.12
N GLU A 119 -1.41 11.06 -5.98
CA GLU A 119 -0.42 10.59 -6.95
C GLU A 119 0.73 11.57 -7.21
N PHE A 120 0.98 12.48 -6.26
CA PHE A 120 2.10 13.42 -6.27
C PHE A 120 3.36 12.73 -5.72
N PHE A 121 3.79 11.71 -6.46
CA PHE A 121 4.92 10.89 -6.07
C PHE A 121 6.19 11.71 -5.92
N GLN A 122 6.92 11.44 -4.83
CA GLN A 122 8.25 11.96 -4.58
C GLN A 122 9.27 10.84 -4.71
N LEU A 123 10.47 11.20 -5.15
CA LEU A 123 11.59 10.28 -5.30
C LEU A 123 12.49 10.36 -4.09
N TYR A 124 12.85 9.21 -3.57
CA TYR A 124 13.74 9.07 -2.42
C TYR A 124 14.95 8.22 -2.82
N HIS A 125 16.12 8.59 -2.30
CA HIS A 125 17.31 7.74 -2.27
C HIS A 125 17.34 7.00 -0.95
N TYR A 126 17.68 5.71 -0.98
CA TYR A 126 17.86 4.90 0.20
C TYR A 126 19.26 4.29 0.18
N SER A 127 20.02 4.57 1.25
CA SER A 127 21.34 3.98 1.45
C SER A 127 21.20 2.61 2.12
N THR A 128 21.77 1.58 1.49
CA THR A 128 21.72 0.22 2.04
C THR A 128 22.70 0.01 3.20
N THR A 129 23.65 0.93 3.38
CA THR A 129 24.69 0.88 4.41
C THR A 129 24.17 1.35 5.76
N ASP A 130 23.45 2.48 5.81
CA ASP A 130 22.92 3.07 7.04
C ASP A 130 21.40 2.95 7.18
N GLY A 131 20.71 2.49 6.13
CA GLY A 131 19.27 2.26 6.12
C GLY A 131 18.43 3.53 6.12
N ARG A 132 19.00 4.67 5.71
CA ARG A 132 18.32 5.97 5.69
C ARG A 132 17.75 6.30 4.31
N SER A 133 16.57 6.95 4.33
CA SER A 133 15.96 7.56 3.15
C SER A 133 16.18 9.07 3.13
N THR A 134 16.53 9.61 1.96
CA THR A 134 16.66 11.05 1.71
C THR A 134 15.74 11.43 0.56
N LEU A 135 14.98 12.51 0.73
CA LEU A 135 14.14 13.08 -0.33
C LEU A 135 15.02 13.71 -1.41
N LEU A 136 14.81 13.34 -2.67
CA LEU A 136 15.54 13.89 -3.82
C LEU A 136 14.76 14.97 -4.57
N THR A 137 13.43 14.94 -4.49
CA THR A 137 12.54 15.89 -5.17
C THR A 137 12.04 16.98 -4.22
N ASP A 138 11.24 17.93 -4.72
CA ASP A 138 10.89 19.15 -3.98
C ASP A 138 9.73 19.01 -2.97
N GLY A 139 9.15 17.82 -2.85
CA GLY A 139 8.02 17.55 -1.96
C GLY A 139 6.69 18.13 -2.44
N LYS A 140 6.62 18.68 -3.67
CA LYS A 140 5.45 19.43 -4.16
C LYS A 140 5.06 19.08 -5.59
N SER A 141 6.03 18.91 -6.47
CA SER A 141 5.80 18.54 -7.87
C SER A 141 5.45 17.07 -8.01
N ARG A 142 4.78 16.68 -9.09
CA ARG A 142 4.52 15.26 -9.39
C ARG A 142 5.72 14.68 -10.11
N ASN A 143 6.30 13.58 -9.60
CA ASN A 143 7.51 12.95 -10.16
C ASN A 143 7.27 11.48 -10.50
N THR A 144 7.47 11.07 -11.75
CA THR A 144 7.14 9.71 -12.20
C THR A 144 8.23 9.12 -13.11
N GLY A 145 8.21 7.79 -13.27
CA GLY A 145 9.05 7.11 -14.26
C GLY A 145 10.55 7.20 -14.01
N ALA A 146 10.98 7.30 -12.75
CA ALA A 146 12.39 7.42 -12.41
C ALA A 146 13.20 6.18 -12.83
N VAL A 147 14.30 6.41 -13.53
CA VAL A 147 15.21 5.36 -14.02
C VAL A 147 16.67 5.75 -13.78
N TRP A 148 17.49 4.74 -13.50
CA TRP A 148 18.93 4.90 -13.42
C TRP A 148 19.56 4.95 -14.81
N ALA A 149 20.58 5.80 -14.96
CA ALA A 149 21.57 5.62 -16.01
C ALA A 149 22.28 4.26 -15.84
N ARG A 150 22.73 3.66 -16.94
CA ARG A 150 23.32 2.30 -16.92
C ARG A 150 24.57 2.18 -16.05
N ASP A 151 25.33 3.27 -15.94
CA ASP A 151 26.52 3.40 -15.10
C ASP A 151 26.18 3.71 -13.63
N GLY A 152 24.90 3.93 -13.30
CA GLY A 152 24.43 4.31 -11.99
C GLY A 152 24.82 5.74 -11.57
N SER A 153 25.37 6.58 -12.45
CA SER A 153 25.84 7.92 -12.08
C SER A 153 24.72 8.95 -11.95
N ARG A 154 23.59 8.72 -12.65
CA ARG A 154 22.50 9.69 -12.78
C ARG A 154 21.14 9.03 -12.73
N LEU A 155 20.14 9.84 -12.43
CA LEU A 155 18.73 9.52 -12.56
C LEU A 155 18.10 10.38 -13.64
N ALA A 156 17.16 9.80 -14.39
CA ALA A 156 16.23 10.54 -15.23
C ALA A 156 14.80 10.24 -14.78
N TRP A 157 13.93 11.25 -14.78
CA TRP A 157 12.51 11.10 -14.43
C TRP A 157 11.66 12.20 -15.08
N THR A 158 10.35 12.02 -15.06
CA THR A 158 9.41 13.02 -15.54
C THR A 158 8.87 13.84 -14.36
N SER A 159 8.83 15.16 -14.48
CA SER A 159 8.33 16.04 -13.40
C SER A 159 7.53 17.23 -13.91
N THR A 160 6.54 17.64 -13.11
CA THR A 160 5.81 18.90 -13.30
C THR A 160 6.48 20.12 -12.65
N LYS A 161 7.70 19.97 -12.12
CA LYS A 161 8.41 21.02 -11.35
C LYS A 161 8.52 22.37 -12.04
N ARG A 162 8.55 22.43 -13.38
CA ARG A 162 8.70 23.70 -14.12
C ARG A 162 7.56 24.68 -13.82
N ASN A 163 6.32 24.23 -13.86
CA ASN A 163 5.14 25.10 -13.75
C ASN A 163 3.91 24.45 -13.09
N GLY A 164 4.06 23.24 -12.54
CA GLY A 164 3.00 22.47 -11.91
C GLY A 164 2.05 21.73 -12.86
N LYS A 165 2.19 21.89 -14.19
CA LYS A 165 1.25 21.35 -15.18
C LYS A 165 1.91 20.50 -16.26
N ASP A 166 2.98 20.99 -16.86
CA ASP A 166 3.65 20.32 -17.97
C ASP A 166 4.66 19.31 -17.46
N ASN A 167 4.78 18.17 -18.14
CA ASN A 167 5.73 17.13 -17.81
C ASN A 167 7.03 17.33 -18.62
N ASP A 168 8.13 17.62 -17.92
CA ASP A 168 9.46 17.69 -18.50
C ASP A 168 10.31 16.49 -18.04
N ILE A 169 11.33 16.13 -18.80
CA ILE A 169 12.34 15.15 -18.38
C ILE A 169 13.45 15.88 -17.62
N TRP A 170 13.71 15.44 -16.40
CA TRP A 170 14.77 15.96 -15.54
C TRP A 170 15.86 14.91 -15.34
N ILE A 171 17.08 15.37 -15.13
CA ILE A 171 18.25 14.54 -14.85
C ILE A 171 18.97 15.10 -13.62
N MET A 172 19.45 14.23 -12.73
CA MET A 172 20.26 14.63 -11.59
C MET A 172 21.32 13.58 -11.24
N ASP A 173 22.35 14.02 -10.51
CA ASP A 173 23.24 13.16 -9.73
C ASP A 173 22.62 12.99 -8.34
N PRO A 174 22.21 11.79 -7.92
CA PRO A 174 21.48 11.60 -6.67
C PRO A 174 22.36 11.56 -5.42
N ASP A 175 23.69 11.64 -5.58
CA ASP A 175 24.63 11.68 -4.46
C ASP A 175 25.09 13.12 -4.13
N LYS A 176 24.57 14.13 -4.83
CA LYS A 176 24.86 15.57 -4.63
C LYS A 176 23.63 16.31 -4.13
#